data_AF-A0A438I6Q2-F1
#
_entry.id   AF-A0A438I6Q2-F1
#
_cell.length_a   1.000
_cell.length_b   1.000
_cell.length_c   1.000
_cell.angle_alpha   90.00
_cell.angle_beta   90.00
_cell.angle_gamma   90.00
#
_symmetry.space_group_name_H-M   'P 1'
#
loop_
_entity.id
_entity.type
_entity.pdbx_description
1 polymer ?
#
loop_
_entity_poly.entity_id
_entity_poly.type
_entity_poly.pdbx_seq_one_letter_code
_entity_poly.pdbx_strand_id
1 'polypeptide(L)'
;MEDENKKWEINEKLTPSTFPQWRAQFEALLIGYDLLDYVTGISQCPSPSDLSVSALHKTHWVRQDKLILSALLASTSPTITPLIATAKTSHEAWQKLNTLYASKSRTRAMQLKKELTLIQCGNRPISNYLHAVKSLADEIAIIDHPISDDDLTLYVLNGLGSDFREIAAPIRAREKSLAFEELHDLLVGHEHYLRRLETTTQQLVAAANYTTRKSGSSGGQQRSYSKPNGP
;
A
#
# COMPACT_ATOMS: atom_id res chain seq x y z
N MET A 1 -41.62 5.82 16.44
CA MET A 1 -41.05 6.90 15.60
C MET A 1 -39.55 7.11 15.87
N GLU A 2 -38.95 6.39 16.84
CA GLU A 2 -37.50 6.44 17.13
C GLU A 2 -36.66 5.42 16.32
N ASP A 3 -37.28 4.38 15.73
CA ASP A 3 -36.53 3.30 15.06
C ASP A 3 -36.14 3.57 13.59
N GLU A 4 -36.77 4.53 12.89
CA GLU A 4 -36.36 4.86 11.51
C GLU A 4 -35.15 5.80 11.43
N ASN A 5 -34.87 6.55 12.51
CA ASN A 5 -33.76 7.51 12.55
C ASN A 5 -32.40 6.83 12.75
N LYS A 6 -32.38 5.56 13.19
CA LYS A 6 -31.18 4.71 13.28
C LYS A 6 -30.77 4.06 11.95
N LYS A 7 -31.64 4.10 10.94
CA LYS A 7 -31.44 3.35 9.67
C LYS A 7 -30.38 3.98 8.75
N TRP A 8 -29.94 5.21 9.05
CA TRP A 8 -29.02 6.00 8.22
C TRP A 8 -27.74 6.41 8.96
N GLU A 9 -27.42 5.80 10.10
CA GLU A 9 -26.20 6.13 10.83
C GLU A 9 -24.98 5.60 10.08
N ILE A 10 -24.33 6.49 9.34
CA ILE A 10 -22.93 6.32 8.96
C ILE A 10 -22.14 6.40 10.26
N ASN A 11 -21.65 5.24 10.72
CA ASN A 11 -21.01 5.09 12.02
C ASN A 11 -19.76 5.98 12.20
N GLU A 12 -19.18 6.48 11.11
CA GLU A 12 -17.99 7.33 11.14
C GLU A 12 -18.22 8.65 10.41
N LYS A 13 -18.19 9.76 11.16
CA LYS A 13 -18.29 11.10 10.56
C LYS A 13 -17.13 11.33 9.60
N LEU A 14 -17.41 12.00 8.49
CA LEU A 14 -16.37 12.37 7.54
C LEU A 14 -15.34 13.29 8.24
N THR A 15 -14.08 12.89 8.15
CA THR A 15 -12.87 13.65 8.47
C THR A 15 -11.90 13.50 7.30
N PRO A 16 -10.84 14.33 7.20
CA PRO A 16 -9.85 14.15 6.14
C PRO A 16 -9.20 12.76 6.08
N SER A 17 -9.03 12.08 7.22
CA SER A 17 -8.44 10.75 7.31
C SER A 17 -9.44 9.62 7.04
N THR A 18 -10.74 9.85 7.25
CA THR A 18 -11.78 8.82 7.10
C THR A 18 -12.48 8.90 5.75
N PHE A 19 -12.08 9.82 4.87
CA PHE A 19 -12.75 10.05 3.58
C PHE A 19 -12.92 8.80 2.70
N PRO A 20 -11.89 7.94 2.49
CA PRO A 20 -12.07 6.75 1.65
C PRO A 20 -13.12 5.78 2.23
N GLN A 21 -13.02 5.49 3.54
CA GLN A 21 -13.94 4.63 4.27
C GLN A 21 -15.37 5.21 4.27
N TRP A 22 -15.50 6.50 4.58
CA TRP A 22 -16.77 7.21 4.57
C TRP A 22 -17.39 7.19 3.17
N ARG A 23 -16.60 7.43 2.11
CA ARG A 23 -17.09 7.44 0.73
C ARG A 23 -17.61 6.06 0.34
N ALA A 24 -16.85 5.00 0.63
CA ALA A 24 -17.28 3.63 0.37
C ALA A 24 -18.60 3.28 1.08
N GLN A 25 -18.75 3.67 2.35
CA GLN A 25 -19.99 3.46 3.11
C GLN A 25 -21.16 4.26 2.53
N PHE A 26 -20.95 5.53 2.17
CA PHE A 26 -21.98 6.39 1.61
C PHE A 26 -22.41 5.89 0.22
N GLU A 27 -21.46 5.52 -0.64
CA GLU A 27 -21.73 4.93 -1.96
C GLU A 27 -22.51 3.62 -1.84
N ALA A 28 -22.09 2.71 -0.96
CA ALA A 28 -22.79 1.45 -0.74
C ALA A 28 -24.25 1.66 -0.30
N LEU A 29 -24.48 2.66 0.56
CA LEU A 29 -25.82 3.04 1.00
C LEU A 29 -26.65 3.62 -0.16
N LEU A 30 -26.09 4.53 -0.96
CA LEU A 30 -26.79 5.08 -2.14
C LEU A 30 -27.11 4.01 -3.18
N ILE A 31 -26.19 3.08 -3.43
CA ILE A 31 -26.41 1.93 -4.32
C ILE A 31 -27.55 1.06 -3.77
N GLY A 32 -27.53 0.76 -2.46
CA GLY A 32 -28.55 -0.05 -1.81
C GLY A 32 -29.97 0.52 -1.90
N TYR A 33 -30.11 1.85 -2.04
CA TYR A 33 -31.40 2.53 -2.20
C TYR A 33 -31.69 2.99 -3.63
N ASP A 34 -30.84 2.68 -4.61
CA ASP A 34 -30.96 3.14 -6.00
C ASP A 34 -30.96 4.68 -6.14
N LEU A 35 -30.10 5.34 -5.35
CA LEU A 35 -30.00 6.80 -5.26
C LEU A 35 -28.67 7.36 -5.79
N LEU A 36 -27.75 6.51 -6.23
CA LEU A 36 -26.43 6.92 -6.70
C LEU A 36 -26.52 7.94 -7.86
N ASP A 37 -27.51 7.79 -8.71
CA ASP A 37 -27.72 8.64 -9.89
C ASP A 37 -27.95 10.12 -9.56
N TYR A 38 -28.45 10.43 -8.35
CA TYR A 38 -28.62 11.80 -7.89
C TYR A 38 -27.28 12.48 -7.64
N VAL A 39 -26.32 11.76 -7.04
CA VAL A 39 -25.01 12.34 -6.69
C VAL A 39 -24.01 12.27 -7.85
N THR A 40 -24.16 11.32 -8.77
CA THR A 40 -23.35 11.25 -9.99
C THR A 40 -23.83 12.23 -11.07
N GLY A 41 -25.06 12.74 -10.95
CA GLY A 41 -25.65 13.71 -11.89
C GLY A 41 -26.28 13.07 -13.12
N ILE A 42 -26.44 11.74 -13.12
CA ILE A 42 -27.18 10.98 -14.14
C ILE A 42 -28.67 11.31 -14.03
N SER A 43 -29.21 11.36 -12.81
CA SER A 43 -30.58 11.78 -12.53
C SER A 43 -30.63 13.30 -12.43
N GLN A 44 -31.11 13.96 -13.49
CA GLN A 44 -31.24 15.42 -13.54
C GLN A 44 -32.64 15.88 -13.15
N CYS A 45 -32.72 17.05 -12.53
CA CYS A 45 -34.00 17.67 -12.17
C CYS A 45 -34.84 17.92 -13.44
N PRO A 46 -36.09 17.43 -13.50
CA PRO A 46 -36.96 17.65 -14.65
C PRO A 46 -37.20 19.14 -14.91
N SER A 47 -37.04 19.54 -16.18
CA SER A 47 -37.31 20.91 -16.62
C SER A 47 -38.81 21.23 -16.52
N PRO A 48 -39.22 22.47 -16.16
CA PRO A 48 -40.61 22.88 -16.15
C PRO A 48 -41.32 22.87 -17.53
N SER A 49 -40.60 22.58 -18.62
CA SER A 49 -41.12 22.58 -19.99
C SER A 49 -41.93 21.33 -20.38
N ASP A 50 -41.85 20.25 -19.59
CA ASP A 50 -42.56 18.99 -19.89
C ASP A 50 -43.90 18.91 -19.13
N LEU A 51 -44.96 18.41 -19.79
CA LEU A 51 -46.37 18.44 -19.38
C LEU A 51 -46.66 17.87 -17.98
N SER A 52 -47.82 18.23 -17.39
CA SER A 52 -48.29 18.10 -15.98
C SER A 52 -47.87 16.88 -15.13
N VAL A 53 -47.54 15.74 -15.73
CA VAL A 53 -46.86 14.61 -15.09
C VAL A 53 -45.49 15.03 -14.51
N SER A 54 -44.87 16.06 -15.06
CA SER A 54 -43.61 16.68 -14.64
C SER A 54 -43.63 17.28 -13.23
N ALA A 55 -44.74 17.86 -12.76
CA ALA A 55 -44.72 18.57 -11.47
C ALA A 55 -44.56 17.62 -10.27
N LEU A 56 -45.23 16.46 -10.30
CA LEU A 56 -45.10 15.44 -9.26
C LEU A 56 -43.71 14.79 -9.29
N HIS A 57 -43.22 14.43 -10.49
CA HIS A 57 -41.87 13.86 -10.66
C HIS A 57 -40.78 14.84 -10.25
N LYS A 58 -40.92 16.13 -10.58
CA LYS A 58 -40.01 17.20 -10.13
C LYS A 58 -40.05 17.36 -8.61
N THR A 59 -41.25 17.36 -8.01
CA THR A 59 -41.40 17.45 -6.55
C THR A 59 -40.74 16.25 -5.85
N HIS A 60 -40.94 15.06 -6.39
CA HIS A 60 -40.32 13.84 -5.89
C HIS A 60 -38.78 13.91 -6.01
N TRP A 61 -38.27 14.27 -7.18
CA TRP A 61 -36.83 14.43 -7.41
C TRP A 61 -36.21 15.43 -6.44
N VAL A 62 -36.83 16.61 -6.28
CA VAL A 62 -36.34 17.64 -5.36
C VAL A 62 -36.34 17.15 -3.92
N ARG A 63 -37.40 16.47 -3.47
CA ARG A 63 -37.45 15.91 -2.12
C ARG A 63 -36.33 14.90 -1.90
N GLN A 64 -36.12 14.00 -2.87
CA GLN A 64 -35.07 12.98 -2.78
C GLN A 64 -33.67 13.61 -2.74
N ASP A 65 -33.38 14.55 -3.64
CA ASP A 65 -32.12 15.30 -3.65
C ASP A 65 -31.87 16.02 -2.32
N LYS A 66 -32.91 16.63 -1.73
CA LYS A 66 -32.78 17.32 -0.43
C LYS A 66 -32.58 16.36 0.74
N LEU A 67 -33.17 15.18 0.72
CA LEU A 67 -32.91 14.15 1.72
C LEU A 67 -31.46 13.67 1.64
N ILE A 68 -30.94 13.43 0.42
CA ILE A 68 -29.55 13.03 0.21
C ILE A 68 -28.59 14.15 0.64
N LEU A 69 -28.89 15.41 0.27
CA LEU A 69 -28.09 16.57 0.69
C LEU A 69 -28.08 16.72 2.22
N SER A 70 -29.23 16.52 2.87
CA SER A 70 -29.33 16.53 4.34
C SER A 70 -28.49 15.40 4.97
N ALA A 71 -28.54 14.20 4.39
CA ALA A 71 -27.73 13.06 4.84
C ALA A 71 -26.22 13.34 4.65
N LEU A 72 -25.81 13.93 3.51
CA LEU A 72 -24.43 14.36 3.28
C LEU A 72 -23.99 15.34 4.36
N LEU A 73 -24.75 16.41 4.60
CA LEU A 73 -24.44 17.40 5.64
C LEU A 73 -24.33 16.76 7.02
N ALA A 74 -25.28 15.90 7.40
CA ALA A 74 -25.31 15.22 8.70
C ALA A 74 -24.14 14.24 8.89
N SER A 75 -23.68 13.62 7.80
CA SER A 75 -22.56 12.67 7.81
C SER A 75 -21.18 13.34 7.89
N THR A 76 -21.11 14.67 7.77
CA THR A 76 -19.85 15.41 7.88
C THR A 76 -19.53 15.86 9.31
N SER A 77 -18.24 15.95 9.63
CA SER A 77 -17.80 16.62 10.86
C SER A 77 -18.04 18.14 10.78
N PRO A 78 -18.18 18.85 11.93
CA PRO A 78 -18.43 20.29 11.96
C PRO A 78 -17.39 21.15 11.24
N THR A 79 -16.18 20.63 11.02
CA THR A 79 -15.11 21.29 10.27
C THR A 79 -15.30 21.21 8.76
N ILE A 80 -16.05 20.21 8.26
CA ILE A 80 -16.28 19.96 6.84
C ILE A 80 -17.65 20.46 6.40
N THR A 81 -18.67 20.44 7.28
CA THR A 81 -20.01 20.92 6.96
C THR A 81 -20.02 22.30 6.29
N PRO A 82 -19.25 23.31 6.74
CA PRO A 82 -19.22 24.63 6.09
C PRO A 82 -18.74 24.61 4.64
N LEU A 83 -17.90 23.63 4.25
CA LEU A 83 -17.33 23.50 2.91
C LEU A 83 -18.37 23.09 1.86
N ILE A 84 -19.44 22.41 2.31
CA ILE A 84 -20.54 21.95 1.47
C ILE A 84 -21.88 22.61 1.79
N ALA A 85 -21.95 23.44 2.84
CA ALA A 85 -23.19 24.13 3.26
C ALA A 85 -23.77 25.04 2.17
N THR A 86 -22.95 25.54 1.24
CA THR A 86 -23.38 26.36 0.11
C THR A 86 -23.91 25.56 -1.07
N ALA A 87 -23.79 24.22 -1.05
CA ALA A 87 -24.24 23.37 -2.13
C ALA A 87 -25.76 23.37 -2.24
N LYS A 88 -26.26 23.56 -3.46
CA LYS A 88 -27.70 23.59 -3.74
C LYS A 88 -28.29 22.21 -3.98
N THR A 89 -27.48 21.24 -4.39
CA THR A 89 -27.91 19.88 -4.70
C THR A 89 -26.97 18.87 -4.04
N SER A 90 -27.46 17.64 -3.87
CA SER A 90 -26.64 16.52 -3.40
C SER A 90 -25.45 16.27 -4.33
N HIS A 91 -25.66 16.40 -5.65
CA HIS A 91 -24.60 16.35 -6.66
C HIS A 91 -23.49 17.38 -6.42
N GLU A 92 -23.84 18.65 -6.20
CA GLU A 92 -22.84 19.71 -5.98
C GLU A 92 -22.04 19.46 -4.69
N ALA A 93 -22.71 19.03 -3.62
CA ALA A 93 -22.06 18.67 -2.36
C ALA A 93 -21.11 17.48 -2.55
N TRP A 94 -21.56 16.43 -3.22
CA TRP A 94 -20.77 15.24 -3.54
C TRP A 94 -19.52 15.58 -4.36
N GLN A 95 -19.66 16.39 -5.41
CA GLN A 95 -18.55 16.84 -6.24
C GLN A 95 -17.55 17.69 -5.46
N LYS A 96 -18.02 18.60 -4.60
CA LYS A 96 -17.14 19.41 -3.73
C LYS A 96 -16.31 18.54 -2.81
N LEU A 97 -16.91 17.57 -2.11
CA LEU A 97 -16.19 16.63 -1.24
C LEU A 97 -15.17 15.81 -2.04
N ASN A 98 -15.61 15.20 -3.14
CA ASN A 98 -14.74 14.39 -3.98
C ASN A 98 -13.57 15.19 -4.53
N THR A 99 -13.78 16.41 -5.00
CA THR A 99 -12.69 17.26 -5.52
C THR A 99 -11.71 17.65 -4.41
N LEU A 100 -12.24 18.06 -3.26
CA LEU A 100 -11.43 18.49 -2.12
C LEU A 100 -10.52 17.36 -1.61
N TYR A 101 -11.07 16.15 -1.49
CA TYR A 101 -10.32 15.01 -0.96
C TYR A 101 -9.59 14.20 -2.03
N ALA A 102 -9.99 14.24 -3.29
CA ALA A 102 -9.21 13.67 -4.40
C ALA A 102 -7.86 14.37 -4.56
N SER A 103 -7.81 15.71 -4.41
CA SER A 103 -6.52 16.44 -4.50
C SER A 103 -5.54 16.06 -3.38
N LYS A 104 -6.05 15.90 -2.15
CA LYS A 104 -5.27 15.46 -0.99
C LYS A 104 -4.85 14.01 -1.12
N SER A 105 -5.77 13.12 -1.52
CA SER A 105 -5.49 11.72 -1.80
C SER A 105 -4.41 11.58 -2.88
N ARG A 106 -4.52 12.30 -4.01
CA ARG A 106 -3.51 12.30 -5.07
C ARG A 106 -2.13 12.73 -4.55
N THR A 107 -2.06 13.81 -3.79
CA THR A 107 -0.79 14.30 -3.22
C THR A 107 -0.17 13.26 -2.29
N ARG A 108 -0.97 12.65 -1.40
CA ARG A 108 -0.52 11.59 -0.50
C ARG A 108 -0.07 10.35 -1.28
N ALA A 109 -0.82 9.94 -2.30
CA ALA A 109 -0.48 8.80 -3.16
C ALA A 109 0.85 9.04 -3.89
N MET A 110 1.09 10.25 -4.40
CA MET A 110 2.37 10.60 -5.01
C MET A 110 3.54 10.52 -4.02
N GLN A 111 3.34 11.00 -2.78
CA GLN A 111 4.35 10.91 -1.73
C GLN A 111 4.67 9.46 -1.36
N LEU A 112 3.63 8.64 -1.14
CA LEU A 112 3.81 7.21 -0.82
C LEU A 112 4.45 6.44 -1.97
N LYS A 113 4.06 6.71 -3.23
CA LYS A 113 4.70 6.10 -4.42
C LYS A 113 6.16 6.50 -4.54
N LYS A 114 6.52 7.74 -4.19
CA LYS A 114 7.91 8.18 -4.12
C LYS A 114 8.68 7.41 -3.06
N GLU A 115 8.13 7.26 -1.85
CA GLU A 115 8.74 6.45 -0.78
C GLU A 115 8.92 4.99 -1.22
N LEU A 116 7.90 4.41 -1.85
CA LEU A 116 7.94 3.05 -2.40
C LEU A 116 8.97 2.88 -3.53
N THR A 117 9.23 3.91 -4.33
CA THR A 117 10.26 3.84 -5.38
C THR A 117 11.68 3.96 -4.80
N LEU A 118 11.83 4.65 -3.67
CA LEU A 118 13.14 4.92 -3.04
C LEU A 118 13.55 3.86 -2.02
N ILE A 119 12.62 3.02 -1.56
CA ILE A 119 12.90 2.01 -0.55
C ILE A 119 13.81 0.89 -1.10
N GLN A 120 15.01 0.80 -0.54
CA GLN A 120 16.01 -0.22 -0.90
C GLN A 120 16.24 -1.18 0.25
N CYS A 121 16.24 -2.49 0.03
CA CYS A 121 16.51 -3.52 1.04
C CYS A 121 17.77 -3.17 1.86
N GLY A 122 18.88 -2.87 1.20
CA GLY A 122 20.15 -2.59 1.87
C GLY A 122 20.56 -3.80 2.73
N ASN A 123 21.06 -3.54 3.95
CA ASN A 123 21.55 -4.58 4.86
C ASN A 123 20.47 -5.15 5.80
N ARG A 124 19.19 -4.82 5.60
CA ARG A 124 18.11 -5.32 6.46
C ARG A 124 17.65 -6.71 6.01
N PRO A 125 17.08 -7.54 6.92
CA PRO A 125 16.45 -8.80 6.54
C PRO A 125 15.36 -8.60 5.49
N ILE A 126 15.27 -9.53 4.54
CA ILE A 126 14.34 -9.45 3.41
C ILE A 126 12.89 -9.35 3.87
N SER A 127 12.53 -10.04 4.96
CA SER A 127 11.18 -9.98 5.54
C SER A 127 10.80 -8.57 6.00
N ASN A 128 11.73 -7.86 6.67
CA ASN A 128 11.51 -6.49 7.12
C ASN A 128 11.36 -5.54 5.93
N TYR A 129 12.12 -5.77 4.85
CA TYR A 129 11.95 -5.02 3.61
C TYR A 129 10.57 -5.23 2.98
N LEU A 130 10.17 -6.48 2.80
CA LEU A 130 8.91 -6.84 2.17
C LEU A 130 7.71 -6.33 2.98
N HIS A 131 7.77 -6.40 4.31
CA HIS A 131 6.75 -5.82 5.18
C HIS A 131 6.62 -4.31 4.98
N ALA A 132 7.74 -3.57 4.88
CA ALA A 132 7.71 -2.13 4.66
C ALA A 132 7.12 -1.77 3.27
N VAL A 133 7.47 -2.53 2.23
CA VAL A 133 6.89 -2.38 0.89
C VAL A 133 5.38 -2.65 0.91
N LYS A 134 4.95 -3.73 1.55
CA LYS A 134 3.53 -4.10 1.65
C LYS A 134 2.72 -3.04 2.40
N SER A 135 3.23 -2.54 3.53
CA SER A 135 2.61 -1.47 4.29
C SER A 135 2.40 -0.22 3.44
N LEU A 136 3.39 0.19 2.63
CA LEU A 136 3.25 1.33 1.72
C LEU A 136 2.21 1.07 0.62
N ALA A 137 2.20 -0.14 0.04
CA ALA A 137 1.22 -0.52 -0.98
C ALA A 137 -0.21 -0.54 -0.42
N ASP A 138 -0.40 -1.04 0.81
CA ASP A 138 -1.70 -1.09 1.48
C ASP A 138 -2.18 0.33 1.85
N GLU A 139 -1.29 1.22 2.33
CA GLU A 139 -1.63 2.64 2.54
C GLU A 139 -2.07 3.34 1.25
N ILE A 140 -1.42 3.02 0.14
CA ILE A 140 -1.77 3.53 -1.19
C ILE A 140 -3.13 2.98 -1.65
N ALA A 141 -3.43 1.72 -1.35
CA ALA A 141 -4.73 1.11 -1.66
C ALA A 141 -5.87 1.73 -0.83
N ILE A 142 -5.63 2.03 0.46
CA ILE A 142 -6.61 2.67 1.36
C ILE A 142 -7.08 4.03 0.83
N ILE A 143 -6.22 4.76 0.12
CA ILE A 143 -6.58 6.06 -0.49
C ILE A 143 -7.06 5.94 -1.95
N ASP A 144 -7.51 4.74 -2.35
CA ASP A 144 -8.05 4.41 -3.67
C ASP A 144 -7.07 4.51 -4.84
N HIS A 145 -5.80 4.23 -4.59
CA HIS A 145 -4.77 4.21 -5.63
C HIS A 145 -4.03 2.87 -5.70
N PRO A 146 -4.70 1.71 -5.63
CA PRO A 146 -4.06 0.40 -5.48
C PRO A 146 -2.99 0.15 -6.53
N ILE A 147 -1.94 -0.55 -6.13
CA ILE A 147 -0.82 -0.94 -6.98
C ILE A 147 -1.11 -2.33 -7.54
N SER A 148 -0.87 -2.53 -8.84
CA SER A 148 -0.99 -3.84 -9.45
C SER A 148 0.08 -4.81 -8.93
N ASP A 149 -0.19 -6.11 -8.94
CA ASP A 149 0.78 -7.12 -8.50
C ASP A 149 2.09 -7.06 -9.33
N ASP A 150 2.00 -6.74 -10.62
CA ASP A 150 3.15 -6.57 -11.51
C ASP A 150 3.99 -5.34 -11.14
N ASP A 151 3.33 -4.19 -10.87
CA ASP A 151 4.01 -2.98 -10.43
C ASP A 151 4.65 -3.18 -9.05
N LEU A 152 3.94 -3.85 -8.13
CA LEU A 152 4.45 -4.16 -6.80
C LEU A 152 5.68 -5.08 -6.89
N THR A 153 5.62 -6.10 -7.75
CA THR A 153 6.76 -6.97 -8.05
C THR A 153 7.93 -6.14 -8.60
N LEU A 154 7.69 -5.23 -9.54
CA LEU A 154 8.72 -4.34 -10.07
C LEU A 154 9.37 -3.49 -8.97
N TYR A 155 8.58 -2.87 -8.09
CA TYR A 155 9.09 -2.07 -6.97
C TYR A 155 9.95 -2.90 -6.02
N VAL A 156 9.49 -4.10 -5.64
CA VAL A 156 10.26 -5.03 -4.79
C VAL A 156 11.59 -5.36 -5.45
N LEU A 157 11.59 -5.81 -6.70
CA LEU A 157 12.82 -6.25 -7.39
C LEU A 157 13.82 -5.11 -7.62
N ASN A 158 13.36 -3.87 -7.74
CA ASN A 158 14.22 -2.69 -7.92
C ASN A 158 14.92 -2.28 -6.63
N GLY A 159 14.35 -2.58 -5.46
CA GLY A 159 14.98 -2.31 -4.18
C GLY A 159 15.88 -3.44 -3.67
N LEU A 160 15.98 -4.57 -4.37
CA LEU A 160 16.86 -5.67 -3.99
C LEU A 160 18.34 -5.38 -4.29
N GLY A 161 19.22 -5.94 -3.45
CA GLY A 161 20.66 -5.91 -3.66
C GLY A 161 21.15 -6.87 -4.75
N SER A 162 22.44 -6.80 -5.08
CA SER A 162 23.09 -7.64 -6.10
C SER A 162 22.91 -9.14 -5.87
N ASP A 163 22.86 -9.55 -4.61
CA ASP A 163 22.85 -10.96 -4.19
C ASP A 163 21.54 -11.68 -4.57
N PHE A 164 20.49 -10.90 -4.85
CA PHE A 164 19.19 -11.40 -5.28
C PHE A 164 19.04 -11.42 -6.80
N ARG A 165 20.06 -11.05 -7.59
CA ARG A 165 19.96 -10.99 -9.05
C ARG A 165 19.58 -12.34 -9.67
N GLU A 166 20.07 -13.44 -9.10
CA GLU A 166 19.82 -14.80 -9.58
C GLU A 166 18.35 -15.20 -9.46
N ILE A 167 17.66 -14.77 -8.40
CA ILE A 167 16.22 -15.02 -8.23
C ILE A 167 15.36 -13.93 -8.90
N ALA A 168 15.85 -12.69 -9.01
CA ALA A 168 15.10 -11.60 -9.63
C ALA A 168 14.93 -11.78 -11.16
N ALA A 169 15.93 -12.34 -11.85
CA ALA A 169 15.86 -12.56 -13.30
C ALA A 169 14.71 -13.49 -13.73
N PRO A 170 14.55 -14.71 -13.19
CA PRO A 170 13.44 -15.58 -13.55
C PRO A 170 12.07 -15.02 -13.11
N ILE A 171 12.01 -14.29 -12.00
CA ILE A 171 10.77 -13.61 -11.57
C ILE A 171 10.33 -12.58 -12.63
N ARG A 172 11.26 -11.78 -13.18
CA ARG A 172 10.95 -10.80 -14.25
C ARG A 172 10.54 -11.44 -15.57
N ALA A 173 11.05 -12.63 -15.87
CA ALA A 173 10.77 -13.34 -17.12
C ALA A 173 9.45 -14.12 -17.08
N ARG A 174 8.78 -14.19 -15.92
CA ARG A 174 7.54 -14.94 -15.72
C ARG A 174 6.40 -14.26 -16.48
N GLU A 175 5.59 -15.06 -17.18
CA GLU A 175 4.44 -14.58 -17.97
C GLU A 175 3.21 -14.25 -17.11
N LYS A 176 3.01 -14.99 -16.02
CA LYS A 176 1.89 -14.78 -15.10
C LYS A 176 2.30 -13.92 -13.92
N SER A 177 1.46 -12.94 -13.60
CA SER A 177 1.59 -12.11 -12.40
C SER A 177 1.74 -12.96 -11.14
N LEU A 178 2.49 -12.41 -10.18
CA LEU A 178 2.84 -13.03 -8.92
C LEU A 178 2.08 -12.36 -7.80
N ALA A 179 1.30 -13.14 -7.04
CA ALA A 179 0.75 -12.64 -5.78
C ALA A 179 1.89 -12.28 -4.83
N PHE A 180 1.65 -11.27 -3.97
CA PHE A 180 2.66 -10.78 -3.04
C PHE A 180 3.19 -11.89 -2.11
N GLU A 181 2.33 -12.80 -1.68
CA GLU A 181 2.66 -13.92 -0.81
C GLU A 181 3.63 -14.89 -1.48
N GLU A 182 3.41 -15.19 -2.77
CA GLU A 182 4.30 -16.06 -3.54
C GLU A 182 5.67 -15.38 -3.76
N LEU A 183 5.68 -14.08 -4.08
CA LEU A 183 6.91 -13.29 -4.19
C LEU A 183 7.68 -13.26 -2.86
N HIS A 184 6.97 -13.09 -1.75
CA HIS A 184 7.54 -13.07 -0.42
C HIS A 184 8.26 -14.39 -0.09
N ASP A 185 7.58 -15.51 -0.28
CA ASP A 185 8.14 -16.83 0.03
C ASP A 185 9.37 -17.16 -0.82
N LEU A 186 9.36 -16.80 -2.11
CA LEU A 186 10.51 -16.96 -3.01
C LEU A 186 11.73 -16.18 -2.51
N LEU A 187 11.55 -14.91 -2.12
CA LEU A 187 12.64 -14.05 -1.70
C LEU A 187 13.19 -14.42 -0.32
N VAL A 188 12.32 -14.82 0.61
CA VAL A 188 12.74 -15.35 1.93
C VAL A 188 13.49 -16.67 1.76
N GLY A 189 13.00 -17.57 0.91
CA GLY A 189 13.69 -18.82 0.58
C GLY A 189 15.09 -18.57 0.00
N HIS A 190 15.23 -17.58 -0.90
CA HIS A 190 16.53 -17.21 -1.46
C HIS A 190 17.48 -16.62 -0.42
N GLU A 191 16.99 -15.80 0.53
CA GLU A 191 17.83 -15.29 1.62
C GLU A 191 18.40 -16.43 2.49
N HIS A 192 17.58 -17.44 2.80
CA HIS A 192 18.05 -18.62 3.51
C HIS A 192 19.09 -19.42 2.71
N TYR A 193 18.91 -19.52 1.40
CA TYR A 193 19.89 -20.15 0.50
C TYR A 193 21.24 -19.42 0.54
N LEU A 194 21.24 -18.08 0.42
CA LEU A 194 22.46 -17.26 0.50
C LEU A 194 23.20 -17.43 1.84
N ARG A 195 22.48 -17.41 2.98
CA ARG A 195 23.11 -17.64 4.31
C ARG A 195 23.78 -19.01 4.41
N ARG A 196 23.19 -20.04 3.81
CA ARG A 196 23.78 -21.39 3.79
C ARG A 196 25.08 -21.41 2.99
N LEU A 197 25.10 -20.78 1.80
CA LEU A 197 26.31 -20.66 0.98
C LEU A 197 27.43 -19.91 1.70
N GLU A 198 27.08 -18.82 2.38
CA GLU A 198 28.04 -18.03 3.15
C GLU A 198 28.65 -18.87 4.29
N THR A 199 27.82 -19.60 5.04
CA THR A 199 28.27 -20.48 6.12
C THR A 199 29.22 -21.56 5.60
N THR A 200 28.90 -22.21 4.47
CA THR A 200 29.78 -23.21 3.84
C THR A 200 31.11 -22.60 3.39
N THR A 201 31.08 -21.41 2.81
CA THR A 201 32.29 -20.70 2.36
C THR A 201 33.20 -20.35 3.54
N GLN A 202 32.63 -19.85 4.64
CA GLN A 202 33.37 -19.55 5.87
C GLN A 202 34.03 -20.80 6.48
N GLN A 203 33.35 -21.94 6.46
CA GLN A 203 33.90 -23.22 6.94
C GLN A 203 35.10 -23.69 6.10
N LEU A 204 35.02 -23.57 4.77
CA LEU A 204 36.12 -23.93 3.87
C LEU A 204 37.36 -23.04 4.09
N VAL A 205 37.16 -21.73 4.25
CA VAL A 205 38.25 -20.78 4.54
C VAL A 205 38.91 -21.07 5.89
N ALA A 206 38.12 -21.40 6.93
CA ALA A 206 38.64 -21.77 8.23
C ALA A 206 39.47 -23.07 8.18
N ALA A 207 39.01 -24.08 7.45
CA ALA A 207 39.73 -25.34 7.26
C ALA A 207 41.06 -25.14 6.51
N ALA A 208 41.07 -24.34 5.43
CA ALA A 208 42.28 -24.02 4.67
C ALA A 208 43.32 -23.29 5.55
N ASN A 209 42.90 -22.26 6.29
CA ASN A 209 43.80 -21.53 7.20
C ASN A 209 44.39 -22.41 8.32
N TYR A 210 43.62 -23.39 8.82
CA TYR A 210 44.12 -24.36 9.80
C TYR A 210 45.23 -25.25 9.23
N THR A 211 45.09 -25.70 7.97
CA THR A 211 46.12 -26.53 7.31
C THR A 211 47.42 -25.76 7.03
N THR A 212 47.33 -24.50 6.60
CA THR A 212 48.51 -23.66 6.34
C THR A 212 49.31 -23.35 7.62
N ARG A 213 48.62 -23.13 8.76
CA ARG A 213 49.30 -22.92 10.06
C ARG A 213 50.05 -24.16 10.55
N LYS A 214 49.56 -25.37 10.26
CA LYS A 214 50.28 -26.61 10.61
C LYS A 214 51.52 -26.85 9.75
N SER A 215 51.53 -26.37 8.50
CA SER A 215 52.68 -26.56 7.59
C SER A 215 53.86 -25.61 7.87
N GLY A 216 53.69 -24.57 8.70
CA GLY A 216 54.74 -23.58 9.01
C GLY A 216 55.56 -23.84 10.27
N SER A 217 55.38 -24.98 10.97
CA SER A 217 55.98 -25.24 12.29
C SER A 217 56.91 -26.46 12.32
N SER A 218 57.71 -26.67 11.28
CA SER A 218 58.76 -27.70 11.26
C SER A 218 60.06 -27.17 10.66
N GLY A 219 60.91 -26.58 11.49
CA GLY A 219 62.27 -26.22 11.06
C GLY A 219 63.03 -25.42 12.10
N GLY A 220 63.79 -26.11 12.97
CA GLY A 220 64.74 -25.42 13.85
C GLY A 220 65.24 -26.22 15.05
N GLN A 221 65.71 -27.45 14.87
CA GLN A 221 66.43 -28.18 15.93
C GLN A 221 67.92 -28.16 15.61
N GLN A 222 68.61 -27.08 15.96
CA GLN A 222 70.08 -27.01 15.92
C GLN A 222 70.64 -27.77 17.13
N ARG A 223 71.26 -28.92 16.86
CA ARG A 223 72.03 -29.72 17.82
C ARG A 223 73.31 -28.97 18.20
N SER A 224 73.46 -28.74 19.50
CA SER A 224 74.67 -28.26 20.16
C SER A 224 75.81 -29.28 20.01
N TYR A 225 77.00 -28.83 19.63
CA TYR A 225 78.24 -29.62 19.67
C TYR A 225 79.34 -28.75 20.31
N SER A 226 79.56 -28.94 21.61
CA SER A 226 80.71 -28.37 22.33
C SER A 226 81.93 -29.28 22.15
N LYS A 227 83.01 -28.73 21.59
CA LYS A 227 84.34 -29.38 21.58
C LYS A 227 85.05 -29.16 22.93
N PRO A 228 85.84 -30.13 23.43
CA PRO A 228 86.65 -29.95 24.63
C PRO A 228 88.01 -29.33 24.31
N ASN A 229 88.55 -28.60 25.29
CA ASN A 229 89.84 -27.92 25.27
C ASN A 229 91.00 -28.83 25.68
N GLY A 230 92.19 -28.53 25.16
CA GLY A 230 93.49 -28.75 25.82
C GLY A 230 94.61 -29.18 24.88
N PRO A 231 95.89 -29.09 25.30
CA PRO A 231 96.46 -28.35 26.44
C PRO A 231 97.15 -27.03 26.07
#